data_AF-A0AA96JRM7-F1
#
_entry.id   AF-A0AA96JRM7-F1
#
_cell.length_a   1.000
_cell.length_b   1.000
_cell.length_c   1.000
_cell.angle_alpha   90.00
_cell.angle_beta   90.00
_cell.angle_gamma   90.00
#
_symmetry.space_group_name_H-M   'P 1'
#
loop_
_entity.id
_entity.type
_entity.pdbx_description
1 polymer ?
#
loop_
_entity_poly.entity_id
_entity_poly.type
_entity_poly.pdbx_seq_one_letter_code
_entity_poly.pdbx_strand_id
1 'polypeptide(L)'
;MPSTVLFIWLYRVFFGLLLILGLWEPINHELHLGLPSAWAEPRNISKEETHHNHTVHHQDAAPQVGQWEGSPEGIAYSEFNHAFVGVGVILMGFSEWQRVMGWQAFMWVRWLLPGSLIGSGIFLLIWSDHLAWPIGSWTLADTLSGKDPEMLQHKIFGILALAVGLVEGFLRAGKFSHVFWRSLLPGFALVGGLMLFRHMHGLHPGGHDIQTHHNIMGTLALAGGLAWFAGEFIPRSHVALQTNARVKFAFKILWALLVITIGVQLFFYSES
;
A
#
# COMPACT_ATOMS: atom_id res chain seq x y z
N MET A 1 19.52 -1.20 -19.06
CA MET A 1 19.74 -0.99 -17.62
C MET A 1 19.66 0.50 -17.24
N PRO A 2 18.46 1.05 -16.99
CA PRO A 2 18.27 2.37 -16.37
C PRO A 2 17.67 2.31 -14.93
N SER A 3 17.49 1.13 -14.34
CA SER A 3 16.68 0.93 -13.12
C SER A 3 17.35 1.28 -11.79
N THR A 4 18.68 1.19 -11.67
CA THR A 4 19.36 1.42 -10.37
C THR A 4 19.45 2.91 -10.01
N VAL A 5 19.71 3.77 -10.99
CA VAL A 5 19.88 5.22 -10.75
C VAL A 5 18.55 5.89 -10.41
N LEU A 6 17.46 5.48 -11.08
CA LEU A 6 16.12 6.00 -10.81
C LEU A 6 15.60 5.52 -9.44
N PHE A 7 15.87 4.26 -9.07
CA PHE A 7 15.55 3.72 -7.74
C PHE A 7 16.31 4.48 -6.64
N ILE A 8 17.62 4.70 -6.80
CA ILE A 8 18.43 5.48 -5.85
C ILE A 8 17.92 6.92 -5.76
N TRP A 9 17.49 7.51 -6.87
CA TRP A 9 16.96 8.88 -6.87
C TRP A 9 15.60 8.98 -6.18
N LEU A 10 14.67 8.05 -6.44
CA LEU A 10 13.37 8.00 -5.77
C LEU A 10 13.50 7.70 -4.27
N TYR A 11 14.40 6.78 -3.91
CA TYR A 11 14.78 6.54 -2.52
C TYR A 11 15.30 7.81 -1.85
N ARG A 12 16.15 8.59 -2.53
CA ARG A 12 16.65 9.88 -2.04
C ARG A 12 15.57 10.95 -1.91
N VAL A 13 14.61 11.00 -2.83
CA VAL A 13 13.48 11.96 -2.76
C VAL A 13 12.54 11.59 -1.63
N PHE A 14 12.21 10.31 -1.47
CA PHE A 14 11.39 9.80 -0.37
C PHE A 14 12.07 10.01 0.99
N PHE A 15 13.36 9.68 1.09
CA PHE A 15 14.19 9.95 2.26
C PHE A 15 14.28 11.45 2.58
N GLY A 16 14.45 12.29 1.55
CA GLY A 16 14.42 13.74 1.68
C GLY A 16 13.08 14.26 2.20
N LEU A 17 11.96 13.70 1.75
CA LEU A 17 10.63 14.04 2.23
C LEU A 17 10.42 13.61 3.70
N LEU A 18 10.89 12.43 4.11
CA LEU A 18 10.85 11.98 5.50
C LEU A 18 11.71 12.85 6.43
N LEU A 19 12.86 13.31 5.95
CA LEU A 19 13.72 14.28 6.65
C LEU A 19 13.06 15.65 6.77
N ILE A 20 12.47 16.16 5.68
CA ILE A 20 11.76 17.46 5.66
C ILE A 20 10.56 17.44 6.61
N LEU A 21 9.90 16.29 6.76
CA LEU A 21 8.77 16.09 7.68
C LEU A 21 9.19 15.79 9.13
N GLY A 22 10.50 15.69 9.41
CA GLY A 22 11.02 15.41 10.76
C GLY A 22 10.71 14.00 11.27
N LEU A 23 10.33 13.08 10.39
CA LEU A 23 9.90 11.72 10.73
C LEU A 23 11.05 10.71 10.72
N TRP A 24 12.24 11.09 10.28
CA TRP A 24 13.39 10.19 10.14
C TRP A 24 13.97 9.71 11.47
N GLU A 25 14.28 10.63 12.40
CA GLU A 25 14.90 10.28 13.68
C GLU A 25 14.07 9.30 14.53
N PRO A 26 12.73 9.47 14.64
CA PRO A 26 11.89 8.49 15.34
C PRO A 26 11.88 7.10 14.68
N ILE A 27 11.81 7.04 13.35
CA ILE A 27 11.69 5.79 12.59
C ILE A 27 13.03 5.00 12.60
N ASN A 28 14.15 5.69 12.45
CA ASN A 28 15.48 5.07 12.49
C ASN A 28 15.82 4.51 13.88
N HIS A 29 15.37 5.20 14.93
CA HIS A 29 15.59 4.76 16.31
C HIS A 29 14.72 3.54 16.69
N GLU A 30 13.50 3.42 16.16
CA GLU A 30 12.64 2.25 16.44
C GLU A 30 12.95 1.02 15.60
N LEU A 31 13.42 1.18 14.36
CA LEU A 31 13.60 0.06 13.42
C LEU A 31 15.04 -0.43 13.26
N HIS A 32 16.02 0.20 13.92
CA HIS A 32 17.45 -0.16 13.82
C HIS A 32 17.95 -0.33 12.37
N LEU A 33 17.46 0.50 11.44
CA LEU A 33 17.73 0.43 10.00
C LEU A 33 19.14 0.94 9.63
N GLY A 34 20.17 0.60 10.41
CA GLY A 34 21.54 1.09 10.26
C GLY A 34 21.99 1.14 8.80
N LEU A 35 22.75 2.18 8.44
CA LEU A 35 23.26 2.37 7.08
C LEU A 35 23.81 1.05 6.53
N PRO A 36 23.30 0.53 5.39
CA PRO A 36 23.74 -0.75 4.87
C PRO A 36 25.26 -0.77 4.68
N SER A 37 25.94 -1.80 5.18
CA SER A 37 27.38 -2.02 4.96
C SER A 37 27.76 -2.20 3.47
N ALA A 38 26.77 -2.22 2.56
CA ALA A 38 26.92 -2.21 1.12
C ALA A 38 27.55 -0.90 0.55
N TRP A 39 27.81 0.11 1.38
CA TRP A 39 28.45 1.37 1.01
C TRP A 39 29.96 1.43 1.30
N ALA A 40 30.60 0.34 1.74
CA ALA A 40 32.06 0.26 1.85
C ALA A 40 32.68 -0.09 0.49
N GLU A 41 33.68 0.69 0.06
CA GLU A 41 34.41 0.50 -1.20
C GLU A 41 34.83 -0.97 -1.46
N PRO A 42 34.89 -1.40 -2.74
CA PRO A 42 35.26 -2.76 -3.08
C PRO A 42 36.72 -3.05 -2.66
N ARG A 43 36.89 -3.93 -1.67
CA ARG A 43 38.20 -4.51 -1.36
C ARG A 43 38.65 -5.41 -2.51
N ASN A 44 39.73 -5.03 -3.17
CA ASN A 44 40.46 -5.85 -4.14
C ASN A 44 40.87 -7.19 -3.48
N ILE A 45 40.22 -8.28 -3.86
CA ILE A 45 40.68 -9.64 -3.57
C ILE A 45 41.38 -10.16 -4.81
N SER A 46 42.66 -10.47 -4.64
CA SER A 46 43.58 -11.01 -5.62
C SER A 46 43.11 -12.33 -6.21
N LYS A 47 43.38 -12.48 -7.51
CA LYS A 47 43.25 -13.72 -8.28
C LYS A 47 44.06 -14.84 -7.62
N GLU A 48 43.42 -15.97 -7.36
CA GLU A 48 44.09 -17.26 -7.32
C GLU A 48 43.23 -18.28 -8.09
N GLU A 49 43.85 -18.86 -9.11
CA GLU A 49 43.26 -19.78 -10.08
C GLU A 49 42.92 -21.11 -9.42
N THR A 50 41.77 -21.68 -9.76
CA THR A 50 41.64 -23.13 -9.86
C THR A 50 40.63 -23.47 -10.95
N HIS A 51 41.18 -24.04 -12.02
CA HIS A 51 40.47 -24.58 -13.17
C HIS A 51 39.54 -25.73 -12.77
N HIS A 52 38.25 -25.62 -13.08
CA HIS A 52 37.45 -26.78 -13.48
C HIS A 52 36.44 -26.40 -14.58
N ASN A 53 36.64 -27.01 -15.74
CA ASN A 53 35.76 -26.94 -16.89
C ASN A 53 34.39 -27.53 -16.56
N HIS A 54 33.38 -26.67 -16.51
CA HIS A 54 32.03 -27.03 -16.90
C HIS A 54 31.55 -26.00 -17.92
N THR A 55 31.51 -26.41 -19.19
CA THR A 55 30.76 -25.74 -20.24
C THR A 55 29.28 -25.81 -19.90
N VAL A 56 28.81 -24.84 -19.11
CA VAL A 56 27.40 -24.52 -18.98
C VAL A 56 27.09 -23.53 -20.10
N HIS A 57 26.27 -23.97 -21.05
CA HIS A 57 25.64 -23.07 -22.00
C HIS A 57 24.77 -22.08 -21.20
N HIS A 58 25.30 -20.88 -20.95
CA HIS A 58 24.47 -19.74 -20.56
C HIS A 58 23.62 -19.35 -21.78
N GLN A 59 22.50 -20.03 -21.95
CA GLN A 59 21.35 -19.38 -22.54
C GLN A 59 20.90 -18.35 -21.52
N ASP A 60 21.09 -17.07 -21.86
CA ASP A 60 20.45 -15.93 -21.20
C ASP A 60 18.93 -16.06 -21.36
N ALA A 61 18.34 -16.99 -20.62
CA ALA A 61 16.91 -17.08 -20.44
C ALA A 61 16.53 -15.91 -19.53
N ALA A 62 15.72 -15.00 -20.05
CA ALA A 62 15.03 -14.01 -19.24
C ALA A 62 14.45 -14.73 -18.00
N PRO A 63 14.62 -14.18 -16.78
CA PRO A 63 14.00 -14.78 -15.60
C PRO A 63 12.52 -14.98 -15.90
N GLN A 64 12.02 -16.19 -15.70
CA GLN A 64 10.58 -16.40 -15.81
C GLN A 64 9.88 -15.52 -14.77
N VAL A 65 8.70 -14.98 -15.11
CA VAL A 65 7.85 -14.04 -14.32
C VAL A 65 7.42 -14.59 -12.94
N GLY A 66 7.95 -15.73 -12.50
CA GLY A 66 7.76 -16.25 -11.15
C GLY A 66 9.06 -16.50 -10.38
N GLN A 67 10.24 -16.31 -10.98
CA GLN A 67 11.52 -16.54 -10.33
C GLN A 67 12.06 -15.29 -9.63
N TRP A 68 11.67 -14.09 -10.08
CA TRP A 68 12.14 -12.85 -9.47
C TRP A 68 11.35 -12.52 -8.20
N GLU A 69 10.05 -12.81 -8.20
CA GLU A 69 9.12 -12.52 -7.12
C GLU A 69 9.55 -13.21 -5.83
N GLY A 70 9.99 -14.48 -5.91
CA GLY A 70 10.56 -15.23 -4.78
C GLY A 70 12.04 -15.03 -4.52
N SER A 71 12.72 -14.13 -5.25
CA SER A 71 14.12 -13.78 -5.00
C SER A 71 14.23 -12.79 -3.83
N PRO A 72 15.40 -12.67 -3.17
CA PRO A 72 15.61 -11.68 -2.11
C PRO A 72 15.29 -10.25 -2.56
N GLU A 73 15.59 -9.90 -3.82
CA GLU A 73 15.29 -8.60 -4.39
C GLU A 73 13.78 -8.40 -4.63
N GLY A 74 13.08 -9.44 -5.06
CA GLY A 74 11.63 -9.42 -5.26
C GLY A 74 10.86 -9.25 -3.96
N ILE A 75 11.25 -10.02 -2.94
CA ILE A 75 10.71 -9.93 -1.58
C ILE A 75 10.90 -8.50 -1.04
N ALA A 76 12.13 -7.98 -1.05
CA ALA A 76 12.41 -6.64 -0.54
C ALA A 76 11.62 -5.55 -1.28
N TYR A 77 11.38 -5.74 -2.59
CA TYR A 77 10.58 -4.82 -3.39
C TYR A 77 9.10 -4.87 -3.02
N SER A 78 8.55 -6.08 -2.87
CA SER A 78 7.16 -6.29 -2.46
C SER A 78 6.92 -5.74 -1.04
N GLU A 79 7.80 -6.05 -0.09
CA GLU A 79 7.73 -5.54 1.29
C GLU A 79 7.80 -4.01 1.33
N PHE A 80 8.69 -3.40 0.53
CA PHE A 80 8.73 -1.94 0.40
C PHE A 80 7.41 -1.38 -0.14
N ASN A 81 6.83 -2.00 -1.17
CA ASN A 81 5.56 -1.56 -1.75
C ASN A 81 4.42 -1.63 -0.71
N HIS A 82 4.34 -2.73 0.04
CA HIS A 82 3.38 -2.90 1.12
C HIS A 82 3.59 -1.87 2.22
N ALA A 83 4.82 -1.65 2.66
CA ALA A 83 5.13 -0.67 3.70
C ALA A 83 4.78 0.75 3.27
N PHE A 84 5.10 1.13 2.04
CA PHE A 84 4.78 2.44 1.47
C PHE A 84 3.28 2.68 1.43
N VAL A 85 2.51 1.72 0.90
CA VAL A 85 1.03 1.80 0.88
C VAL A 85 0.48 1.79 2.30
N GLY A 86 1.07 1.02 3.21
CA GLY A 86 0.71 0.93 4.62
C GLY A 86 0.78 2.29 5.33
N VAL A 87 1.85 3.07 5.11
CA VAL A 87 1.95 4.45 5.61
C VAL A 87 0.76 5.29 5.10
N GLY A 88 0.43 5.20 3.81
CA GLY A 88 -0.73 5.89 3.25
C GLY A 88 -2.04 5.52 3.94
N VAL A 89 -2.28 4.22 4.18
CA VAL A 89 -3.50 3.73 4.84
C VAL A 89 -3.56 4.16 6.31
N ILE A 90 -2.43 4.20 7.03
CA ILE A 90 -2.37 4.76 8.40
C ILE A 90 -2.79 6.23 8.39
N LEU A 91 -2.27 7.03 7.46
CA LEU A 91 -2.62 8.45 7.31
C LEU A 91 -4.11 8.65 6.97
N MET A 92 -4.69 7.77 6.15
CA MET A 92 -6.14 7.75 5.90
C MET A 92 -6.92 7.50 7.19
N GLY A 93 -6.50 6.52 7.99
CA GLY A 93 -7.11 6.18 9.28
C GLY A 93 -7.07 7.35 10.28
N PHE A 94 -5.95 8.07 10.35
CA PHE A 94 -5.84 9.28 11.18
C PHE A 94 -6.73 10.43 10.69
N SER A 95 -6.91 10.58 9.37
CA SER A 95 -7.85 11.56 8.82
C SER A 95 -9.30 11.23 9.17
N GLU A 96 -9.68 9.95 9.16
CA GLU A 96 -10.99 9.52 9.64
C GLU A 96 -11.15 9.71 11.15
N TRP A 97 -10.13 9.36 11.94
CA TRP A 97 -10.12 9.59 13.38
C TRP A 97 -10.31 11.07 13.72
N GLN A 98 -9.53 11.97 13.09
CA GLN A 98 -9.64 13.41 13.29
C GLN A 98 -11.04 13.91 12.93
N ARG A 99 -11.64 13.42 11.85
CA ARG A 99 -13.00 13.76 11.43
C ARG A 99 -14.04 13.38 12.48
N VAL A 100 -13.86 12.26 13.17
CA VAL A 100 -14.76 11.79 14.23
C VAL A 100 -14.59 12.63 15.50
N MET A 101 -13.35 12.96 15.86
CA MET A 101 -13.04 13.74 17.06
C MET A 101 -13.34 15.23 16.92
N GLY A 102 -13.33 15.77 15.69
CA GLY A 102 -13.69 17.16 15.40
C GLY A 102 -12.67 18.19 15.92
N TRP A 103 -11.43 17.78 16.18
CA TRP A 103 -10.38 18.65 16.71
C TRP A 103 -10.00 19.74 15.70
N GLN A 104 -10.33 20.99 16.04
CA GLN A 104 -10.14 22.15 15.16
C GLN A 104 -8.66 22.44 14.86
N ALA A 105 -7.78 22.23 15.84
CA ALA A 105 -6.33 22.41 15.68
C ALA A 105 -5.73 21.50 14.57
N PHE A 106 -6.38 20.38 14.27
CA PHE A 106 -5.91 19.38 13.32
C PHE A 106 -6.78 19.31 12.05
N MET A 107 -7.49 20.37 11.70
CA MET A 107 -8.35 20.38 10.50
C MET A 107 -7.58 20.14 9.19
N TRP A 108 -6.27 20.35 9.15
CA TRP A 108 -5.44 20.08 7.98
C TRP A 108 -5.28 18.56 7.73
N VAL A 109 -5.35 17.73 8.78
CA VAL A 109 -5.24 16.25 8.72
C VAL A 109 -6.30 15.65 7.80
N ARG A 110 -7.44 16.34 7.61
CA ARG A 110 -8.49 15.91 6.68
C ARG A 110 -7.96 15.67 5.26
N TRP A 111 -6.90 16.35 4.85
CA TRP A 111 -6.31 16.23 3.51
C TRP A 111 -5.36 15.03 3.36
N LEU A 112 -4.95 14.41 4.46
CA LEU A 112 -4.10 13.21 4.41
C LEU A 112 -4.78 12.06 3.68
N LEU A 113 -6.09 11.89 3.84
CA LEU A 113 -6.83 10.81 3.18
C LEU A 113 -6.81 10.92 1.64
N PRO A 114 -7.31 12.01 1.03
CA PRO A 114 -7.27 12.12 -0.42
C PRO A 114 -5.83 12.17 -0.94
N GLY A 115 -4.90 12.81 -0.22
CA GLY A 115 -3.49 12.83 -0.59
C GLY A 115 -2.86 11.44 -0.61
N SER A 116 -3.14 10.61 0.40
CA SER A 116 -2.61 9.24 0.48
C SER A 116 -3.20 8.35 -0.60
N LEU A 117 -4.51 8.42 -0.87
CA LEU A 117 -5.14 7.67 -1.95
C LEU A 117 -4.58 8.06 -3.33
N ILE A 118 -4.40 9.36 -3.58
CA ILE A 118 -3.83 9.83 -4.84
C ILE A 118 -2.36 9.38 -4.95
N GLY A 119 -1.56 9.59 -3.89
CA GLY A 119 -0.16 9.20 -3.85
C GLY A 119 0.05 7.70 -4.07
N SER A 120 -0.65 6.86 -3.29
CA SER A 120 -0.62 5.41 -3.44
C SER A 120 -1.18 4.96 -4.79
N GLY A 121 -2.20 5.63 -5.32
CA GLY A 121 -2.75 5.34 -6.64
C GLY A 121 -1.74 5.59 -7.76
N ILE A 122 -1.05 6.73 -7.75
CA ILE A 122 0.05 7.02 -8.69
C ILE A 122 1.16 5.99 -8.50
N PHE A 123 1.48 5.64 -7.25
CA PHE A 123 2.51 4.67 -6.95
C PHE A 123 2.24 3.29 -7.54
N LEU A 124 1.03 2.77 -7.35
CA LEU A 124 0.59 1.49 -7.95
C LEU A 124 0.58 1.54 -9.48
N LEU A 125 0.32 2.69 -10.09
CA LEU A 125 0.31 2.77 -11.55
C LEU A 125 1.70 2.75 -12.15
N ILE A 126 2.68 3.35 -11.46
CA ILE A 126 4.00 3.59 -12.03
C ILE A 126 5.05 2.63 -11.48
N TRP A 127 5.08 2.39 -10.16
CA TRP A 127 6.21 1.75 -9.48
C TRP A 127 5.88 0.45 -8.78
N SER A 128 4.62 0.02 -8.58
CA SER A 128 4.39 -1.26 -7.87
C SER A 128 4.91 -2.49 -8.60
N ASP A 129 5.06 -2.42 -9.93
CA ASP A 129 5.37 -3.59 -10.76
C ASP A 129 6.58 -3.30 -11.64
N HIS A 130 7.69 -4.00 -11.37
CA HIS A 130 8.99 -3.73 -11.99
C HIS A 130 9.04 -4.03 -13.50
N LEU A 131 8.22 -4.96 -13.99
CA LEU A 131 8.11 -5.26 -15.42
C LEU A 131 7.07 -4.39 -16.15
N ALA A 132 6.10 -3.81 -15.43
CA ALA A 132 4.96 -3.12 -16.04
C ALA A 132 5.38 -1.81 -16.71
N TRP A 133 4.62 -1.44 -17.73
CA TRP A 133 4.61 -0.07 -18.21
C TRP A 133 4.17 0.89 -17.08
N PRO A 134 4.79 2.09 -16.92
CA PRO A 134 5.69 2.77 -17.86
C PRO A 134 7.18 2.58 -17.62
N ILE A 135 7.60 1.91 -16.54
CA ILE A 135 9.01 1.86 -16.13
C ILE A 135 9.74 0.57 -16.54
N GLY A 136 8.99 -0.50 -16.79
CA GLY A 136 9.51 -1.83 -17.09
C GLY A 136 9.61 -2.12 -18.59
N SER A 137 9.94 -3.38 -18.89
CA SER A 137 10.12 -3.85 -20.28
C SER A 137 8.79 -4.11 -21.00
N TRP A 138 7.68 -4.26 -20.27
CA TRP A 138 6.39 -4.58 -20.87
C TRP A 138 5.76 -3.37 -21.54
N THR A 139 5.05 -3.62 -22.64
CA THR A 139 4.21 -2.60 -23.25
C THR A 139 2.95 -2.35 -22.41
N LEU A 140 2.24 -1.25 -22.67
CA LEU A 140 0.93 -1.00 -22.06
C LEU A 140 -0.05 -2.15 -22.37
N ALA A 141 -0.03 -2.67 -23.60
CA ALA A 141 -0.88 -3.79 -24.00
C ALA A 141 -0.53 -5.07 -23.23
N ASP A 142 0.75 -5.37 -23.03
CA ASP A 142 1.17 -6.52 -22.21
C ASP A 142 0.72 -6.38 -20.76
N THR A 143 0.91 -5.20 -20.17
CA THR A 143 0.48 -4.88 -18.79
C THR A 143 -1.03 -5.06 -18.60
N LEU A 144 -1.83 -4.65 -19.59
CA LEU A 144 -3.29 -4.72 -19.52
C LEU A 144 -3.88 -6.04 -20.07
N SER A 145 -3.07 -6.90 -20.66
CA SER A 145 -3.54 -8.16 -21.26
C SER A 145 -3.98 -9.20 -20.23
N GLY A 146 -3.63 -9.03 -18.95
CA GLY A 146 -3.90 -10.00 -17.90
C GLY A 146 -3.00 -11.24 -17.94
N LYS A 147 -1.88 -11.19 -18.68
CA LYS A 147 -0.82 -12.21 -18.64
C LYS A 147 -0.30 -12.45 -17.23
N ASP A 148 -0.30 -11.40 -16.41
CA ASP A 148 -0.06 -11.46 -14.98
C ASP A 148 -1.27 -10.86 -14.22
N PRO A 149 -2.07 -11.69 -13.53
CA PRO A 149 -3.21 -11.24 -12.76
C PRO A 149 -2.85 -10.31 -11.59
N GLU A 150 -1.68 -10.46 -10.98
CA GLU A 150 -1.21 -9.63 -9.86
C GLU A 150 -0.98 -8.20 -10.35
N MET A 151 -0.18 -8.04 -11.40
CA MET A 151 0.10 -6.74 -12.01
C MET A 151 -1.18 -6.05 -12.48
N LEU A 152 -2.10 -6.80 -13.11
CA LEU A 152 -3.39 -6.23 -13.53
C LEU A 152 -4.22 -5.74 -12.33
N GLN A 153 -4.22 -6.49 -11.22
CA GLN A 153 -4.89 -6.07 -9.98
C GLN A 153 -4.28 -4.78 -9.42
N HIS A 154 -2.95 -4.66 -9.38
CA HIS A 154 -2.28 -3.42 -8.97
C HIS A 154 -2.70 -2.21 -9.81
N LYS A 155 -2.82 -2.37 -11.14
CA LYS A 155 -3.27 -1.26 -12.01
C LYS A 155 -4.73 -0.90 -11.77
N ILE A 156 -5.59 -1.89 -11.59
CA ILE A 156 -7.00 -1.66 -11.24
C ILE A 156 -7.09 -0.92 -9.90
N PHE A 157 -6.38 -1.39 -8.87
CA PHE A 157 -6.34 -0.75 -7.56
C PHE A 157 -5.78 0.68 -7.62
N GLY A 158 -4.75 0.93 -8.42
CA GLY A 158 -4.20 2.26 -8.63
C GLY A 158 -5.22 3.24 -9.22
N ILE A 159 -5.96 2.83 -10.26
CA ILE A 159 -7.03 3.65 -10.86
C ILE A 159 -8.14 3.92 -9.85
N LEU A 160 -8.58 2.89 -9.11
CA LEU A 160 -9.63 3.03 -8.11
C LEU A 160 -9.20 3.97 -6.97
N ALA A 161 -7.97 3.83 -6.47
CA ALA A 161 -7.41 4.70 -5.44
C ALA A 161 -7.37 6.16 -5.91
N LEU A 162 -6.92 6.42 -7.14
CA LEU A 162 -6.95 7.76 -7.73
C LEU A 162 -8.37 8.33 -7.78
N ALA A 163 -9.33 7.57 -8.31
CA ALA A 163 -10.71 8.01 -8.45
C ALA A 163 -11.35 8.35 -7.09
N VAL A 164 -11.18 7.46 -6.11
CA VAL A 164 -11.71 7.68 -4.74
C VAL A 164 -10.99 8.84 -4.06
N GLY A 165 -9.67 8.96 -4.21
CA GLY A 165 -8.90 10.07 -3.67
C GLY A 165 -9.36 11.43 -4.18
N LEU A 166 -9.69 11.53 -5.48
CA LEU A 166 -10.28 12.73 -6.05
C LEU A 166 -11.67 13.02 -5.48
N VAL A 167 -12.56 12.02 -5.40
CA VAL A 167 -13.90 12.18 -4.81
C VAL A 167 -13.81 12.64 -3.35
N GLU A 168 -12.92 12.03 -2.56
CA GLU A 168 -12.66 12.40 -1.17
C GLU A 168 -12.12 13.83 -1.06
N GLY A 169 -11.25 14.24 -1.99
CA GLY A 169 -10.80 15.62 -2.10
C GLY A 169 -11.97 16.60 -2.27
N PHE A 170 -12.90 16.30 -3.18
CA PHE A 170 -14.11 17.12 -3.38
C PHE A 170 -15.07 17.10 -2.20
N LEU A 171 -15.27 15.94 -1.55
CA LEU A 171 -16.05 15.82 -0.32
C LEU A 171 -15.48 16.71 0.79
N ARG A 172 -14.15 16.66 0.98
CA ARG A 172 -13.44 17.38 2.05
C ARG A 172 -13.24 18.86 1.75
N ALA A 173 -13.36 19.25 0.49
CA ALA A 173 -13.49 20.63 0.03
C ALA A 173 -14.92 21.18 0.18
N GLY A 174 -15.90 20.35 0.57
CA GLY A 174 -17.31 20.73 0.67
C GLY A 174 -18.01 20.88 -0.67
N LYS A 175 -17.45 20.35 -1.76
CA LYS A 175 -18.05 20.38 -3.11
C LYS A 175 -19.08 19.29 -3.31
N PHE A 176 -18.93 18.15 -2.63
CA PHE A 176 -19.89 17.06 -2.61
C PHE A 176 -20.44 16.81 -1.20
N SER A 177 -21.69 16.37 -1.11
CA SER A 177 -22.35 16.06 0.18
C SER A 177 -23.27 14.83 0.12
N HIS A 178 -23.64 14.40 -1.09
CA HIS A 178 -24.55 13.27 -1.29
C HIS A 178 -23.99 11.98 -0.70
N VAL A 179 -24.88 11.15 -0.11
CA VAL A 179 -24.50 9.90 0.58
C VAL A 179 -23.76 8.92 -0.35
N PHE A 180 -24.15 8.89 -1.64
CA PHE A 180 -23.48 8.10 -2.67
C PHE A 180 -21.96 8.34 -2.70
N TRP A 181 -21.54 9.61 -2.78
CA TRP A 181 -20.11 9.96 -2.82
C TRP A 181 -19.39 9.56 -1.53
N ARG A 182 -20.04 9.76 -0.38
CA ARG A 182 -19.50 9.37 0.93
C ARG A 182 -19.39 7.85 1.10
N SER A 183 -20.19 7.08 0.37
CA SER A 183 -20.19 5.62 0.43
C SER A 183 -19.15 4.96 -0.48
N LEU A 184 -18.46 5.71 -1.35
CA LEU A 184 -17.49 5.11 -2.26
C LEU A 184 -16.30 4.51 -1.52
N LEU A 185 -15.61 5.27 -0.66
CA LEU A 185 -14.48 4.74 0.12
C LEU A 185 -14.81 3.47 0.93
N PRO A 186 -15.85 3.43 1.78
CA PRO A 186 -16.21 2.22 2.51
C PRO A 186 -16.74 1.11 1.60
N GLY A 187 -17.40 1.44 0.48
CA GLY A 187 -17.79 0.47 -0.54
C GLY A 187 -16.58 -0.19 -1.21
N PHE A 188 -15.55 0.59 -1.53
CA PHE A 188 -14.30 0.06 -2.07
C PHE A 188 -13.52 -0.75 -1.03
N ALA A 189 -13.61 -0.42 0.26
CA ALA A 189 -13.05 -1.29 1.30
C ALA A 189 -13.74 -2.67 1.32
N LEU A 190 -15.05 -2.76 1.07
CA LEU A 190 -15.73 -4.05 0.94
C LEU A 190 -15.25 -4.82 -0.30
N VAL A 191 -15.22 -4.16 -1.46
CA VAL A 191 -14.80 -4.80 -2.72
C VAL A 191 -13.34 -5.23 -2.68
N GLY A 192 -12.44 -4.33 -2.26
CA GLY A 192 -11.02 -4.62 -2.09
C GLY A 192 -10.79 -5.71 -1.04
N GLY A 193 -11.53 -5.68 0.07
CA GLY A 193 -11.50 -6.73 1.08
C GLY A 193 -11.85 -8.12 0.53
N LEU A 194 -12.87 -8.22 -0.33
CA LEU A 194 -13.20 -9.47 -1.03
C LEU A 194 -12.10 -9.91 -2.00
N MET A 195 -11.48 -8.96 -2.70
CA MET A 195 -10.41 -9.25 -3.66
C MET A 195 -9.14 -9.76 -2.98
N LEU A 196 -8.81 -9.29 -1.77
CA LEU A 196 -7.63 -9.73 -1.02
C LEU A 196 -7.63 -11.23 -0.70
N PHE A 197 -8.78 -11.87 -0.51
CA PHE A 197 -8.85 -13.33 -0.35
C PHE A 197 -8.38 -14.13 -1.57
N ARG A 198 -8.25 -13.45 -2.72
CA ARG A 198 -7.84 -14.04 -4.00
C ARG A 198 -6.61 -13.35 -4.57
N HIS A 199 -6.02 -12.40 -3.84
CA HIS A 199 -4.78 -11.77 -4.22
C HIS A 199 -3.64 -12.73 -3.89
N MET A 200 -2.93 -13.14 -4.95
CA MET A 200 -1.80 -14.05 -4.85
C MET A 200 -0.63 -13.37 -5.50
N HIS A 201 0.52 -13.40 -4.82
CA HIS A 201 1.77 -13.10 -5.48
C HIS A 201 2.19 -14.27 -6.37
N GLY A 202 3.14 -14.05 -7.29
CA GLY A 202 3.77 -15.08 -8.11
C GLY A 202 4.30 -16.30 -7.32
N LEU A 203 5.08 -17.17 -7.99
CA LEU A 203 5.56 -18.42 -7.38
C LEU A 203 6.50 -18.13 -6.19
N HIS A 204 5.95 -18.08 -4.97
CA HIS A 204 6.65 -17.61 -3.78
C HIS A 204 6.82 -18.69 -2.69
N PRO A 205 8.02 -18.90 -2.12
CA PRO A 205 8.25 -19.86 -1.04
C PRO A 205 7.38 -19.62 0.21
N GLY A 206 7.10 -18.36 0.53
CA GLY A 206 6.26 -17.91 1.66
C GLY A 206 4.77 -17.69 1.34
N GLY A 207 4.26 -18.26 0.24
CA GLY A 207 2.90 -17.97 -0.26
C GLY A 207 1.77 -18.18 0.76
N HIS A 208 1.94 -19.07 1.74
CA HIS A 208 0.96 -19.28 2.81
C HIS A 208 0.86 -18.08 3.77
N ASP A 209 2.00 -17.51 4.16
CA ASP A 209 2.05 -16.40 5.12
C ASP A 209 1.53 -15.13 4.46
N ILE A 210 1.97 -14.88 3.22
CA ILE A 210 1.40 -13.88 2.32
C ILE A 210 -0.14 -13.97 2.27
N GLN A 211 -0.68 -15.16 1.96
CA GLN A 211 -2.13 -15.34 1.90
C GLN A 211 -2.81 -15.11 3.25
N THR A 212 -2.17 -15.47 4.35
CA THR A 212 -2.67 -15.22 5.71
C THR A 212 -2.76 -13.74 6.00
N HIS A 213 -1.71 -12.96 5.67
CA HIS A 213 -1.71 -11.51 5.77
C HIS A 213 -2.88 -10.91 4.96
N HIS A 214 -3.06 -11.33 3.70
CA HIS A 214 -4.15 -10.86 2.86
C HIS A 214 -5.54 -11.23 3.39
N ASN A 215 -5.72 -12.44 3.94
CA ASN A 215 -6.99 -12.85 4.52
C ASN A 215 -7.35 -11.98 5.73
N ILE A 216 -6.38 -11.70 6.62
CA ILE A 216 -6.60 -10.83 7.78
C ILE A 216 -6.95 -9.41 7.31
N MET A 217 -6.19 -8.84 6.37
CA MET A 217 -6.48 -7.52 5.80
C MET A 217 -7.87 -7.48 5.16
N GLY A 218 -8.23 -8.52 4.39
CA GLY A 218 -9.52 -8.67 3.76
C GLY A 218 -10.67 -8.69 4.76
N THR A 219 -10.52 -9.45 5.85
CA THR A 219 -11.50 -9.49 6.95
C THR A 219 -11.63 -8.13 7.64
N LEU A 220 -10.52 -7.44 7.93
CA LEU A 220 -10.55 -6.10 8.56
C LEU A 220 -11.22 -5.07 7.64
N ALA A 221 -10.94 -5.11 6.34
CA ALA A 221 -11.54 -4.21 5.35
C ALA A 221 -13.06 -4.44 5.22
N LEU A 222 -13.49 -5.71 5.18
CA LEU A 222 -14.90 -6.08 5.21
C LEU A 222 -15.59 -5.58 6.50
N ALA A 223 -15.00 -5.86 7.66
CA ALA A 223 -15.54 -5.44 8.94
C ALA A 223 -15.65 -3.90 9.02
N GLY A 224 -14.64 -3.18 8.52
CA GLY A 224 -14.62 -1.73 8.46
C GLY A 224 -15.74 -1.18 7.57
N GLY A 225 -15.82 -1.65 6.33
CA GLY A 225 -16.85 -1.19 5.39
C GLY A 225 -18.27 -1.44 5.94
N LEU A 226 -18.51 -2.63 6.51
CA LEU A 226 -19.78 -2.96 7.15
C LEU A 226 -20.07 -2.08 8.37
N ALA A 227 -19.08 -1.82 9.22
CA ALA A 227 -19.21 -0.92 10.36
C ALA A 227 -19.59 0.51 9.93
N TRP A 228 -19.00 1.01 8.85
CA TRP A 228 -19.36 2.31 8.29
C TRP A 228 -20.82 2.36 7.84
N PHE A 229 -21.27 1.38 7.06
CA PHE A 229 -22.66 1.34 6.57
C PHE A 229 -23.66 1.16 7.72
N ALA A 230 -23.37 0.29 8.68
CA ALA A 230 -24.18 0.13 9.88
C ALA A 230 -24.33 1.46 10.63
N GLY A 231 -23.24 2.21 10.82
CA GLY A 231 -23.25 3.53 11.43
C GLY A 231 -24.12 4.55 10.69
N GLU A 232 -24.07 4.57 9.36
CA GLU A 232 -24.81 5.55 8.55
C GLU A 232 -26.33 5.27 8.56
N PHE A 233 -26.73 3.99 8.52
CA PHE A 233 -28.13 3.58 8.39
C PHE A 233 -28.92 3.43 9.71
N ILE A 234 -28.30 3.67 10.88
CA ILE A 234 -29.04 3.67 12.16
C ILE A 234 -30.15 4.76 12.13
N PRO A 235 -31.44 4.39 12.35
CA PRO A 235 -32.57 5.32 12.30
C PRO A 235 -32.47 6.46 13.31
N ARG A 236 -33.03 7.63 12.98
CA ARG A 236 -33.19 8.76 13.92
C ARG A 236 -34.60 8.72 14.51
N SER A 237 -34.80 8.04 15.65
CA SER A 237 -36.02 8.20 16.45
C SER A 237 -35.77 9.15 17.62
N HIS A 238 -36.75 10.01 17.95
CA HIS A 238 -36.61 11.08 18.95
C HIS A 238 -36.24 10.58 20.35
N VAL A 239 -36.73 9.41 20.77
CA VAL A 239 -36.47 8.80 22.09
C VAL A 239 -35.08 8.14 22.15
N ALA A 240 -34.51 7.75 21.01
CA ALA A 240 -33.21 7.08 20.93
C ALA A 240 -32.07 8.01 20.49
N LEU A 241 -32.30 9.33 20.37
CA LEU A 241 -31.33 10.28 19.81
C LEU A 241 -29.95 10.21 20.48
N GLN A 242 -29.89 10.16 21.82
CA GLN A 242 -28.62 10.12 22.56
C GLN A 242 -27.92 8.76 22.46
N THR A 243 -28.68 7.65 22.57
CA THR A 243 -28.15 6.29 22.41
C THR A 243 -27.65 6.07 20.99
N ASN A 244 -28.42 6.49 19.98
CA ASN A 244 -28.05 6.37 18.57
C ASN A 244 -26.84 7.24 18.23
N ALA A 245 -26.67 8.40 18.88
CA ALA A 245 -25.48 9.21 18.71
C ALA A 245 -24.21 8.49 19.22
N ARG A 246 -24.27 7.86 20.39
CA ARG A 246 -23.14 7.08 20.94
C ARG A 246 -22.80 5.86 20.08
N VAL A 247 -23.82 5.13 19.61
CA VAL A 247 -23.63 3.98 18.72
C VAL A 247 -23.03 4.40 17.38
N LYS A 248 -23.55 5.48 16.76
CA LYS A 248 -22.97 6.04 15.52
C LYS A 248 -21.52 6.48 15.71
N PHE A 249 -21.22 7.11 16.84
CA PHE A 249 -19.85 7.49 17.18
C PHE A 249 -18.95 6.25 17.29
N ALA A 250 -19.39 5.21 18.00
CA ALA A 250 -18.64 3.95 18.14
C ALA A 250 -18.34 3.28 16.78
N PHE A 251 -19.32 3.20 15.87
CA PHE A 251 -19.10 2.66 14.53
C PHE A 251 -18.08 3.46 13.70
N LYS A 252 -18.09 4.79 13.83
CA LYS A 252 -17.11 5.63 13.13
C LYS A 252 -15.70 5.50 13.72
N ILE A 253 -15.58 5.37 15.04
CA ILE A 253 -14.32 5.06 15.71
C ILE A 253 -13.81 3.69 15.28
N LEU A 254 -14.68 2.67 15.26
CA LEU A 254 -14.35 1.33 14.81
C LEU A 254 -13.83 1.33 13.36
N TRP A 255 -14.50 2.04 12.45
CA TRP A 255 -14.03 2.24 11.09
C TRP A 255 -12.61 2.82 11.05
N ALA A 256 -12.36 3.93 11.75
CA ALA A 256 -11.05 4.56 11.77
C ALA A 256 -9.96 3.64 12.32
N LEU A 257 -10.24 2.92 13.42
CA LEU A 257 -9.29 1.98 14.02
C LEU A 257 -8.98 0.79 13.11
N LEU A 258 -9.98 0.25 12.42
CA LEU A 258 -9.77 -0.86 11.48
C LEU A 258 -8.92 -0.43 10.30
N VAL A 259 -9.15 0.78 9.76
CA VAL A 259 -8.29 1.35 8.70
C VAL A 259 -6.85 1.51 9.20
N ILE A 260 -6.64 2.07 10.40
CA ILE A 260 -5.29 2.18 10.99
C ILE A 260 -4.64 0.80 11.14
N THR A 261 -5.40 -0.19 11.62
CA THR A 261 -4.90 -1.55 11.83
C THR A 261 -4.45 -2.20 10.53
N ILE A 262 -5.22 -2.05 9.45
CA ILE A 262 -4.82 -2.51 8.10
C ILE A 262 -3.51 -1.84 7.68
N GLY A 263 -3.40 -0.51 7.87
CA GLY A 263 -2.19 0.21 7.51
C GLY A 263 -0.96 -0.23 8.31
N VAL A 264 -1.13 -0.51 9.61
CA VAL A 264 -0.06 -1.08 10.46
C VAL A 264 0.32 -2.48 9.98
N GLN A 265 -0.66 -3.32 9.63
CA GLN A 265 -0.40 -4.66 9.11
C GLN A 265 0.37 -4.61 7.78
N LEU A 266 0.04 -3.68 6.88
CA LEU A 266 0.77 -3.43 5.64
C LEU A 266 2.19 -2.92 5.91
N PHE A 267 2.35 -2.05 6.92
CA PHE A 267 3.66 -1.52 7.29
C PHE A 267 4.63 -2.59 7.80
N PHE A 268 4.10 -3.57 8.55
CA PHE A 268 4.85 -4.72 9.06
C PHE A 268 4.62 -5.99 8.24
N TYR A 269 4.20 -5.86 6.98
CA TYR A 269 4.07 -7.00 6.08
C TYR A 269 5.44 -7.62 5.82
N SER A 270 5.49 -8.95 5.80
CA SER A 270 6.69 -9.75 5.65
C SER A 270 6.35 -10.98 4.80
N GLU A 271 7.25 -11.36 3.90
CA GLU A 271 7.11 -12.56 3.06
C GLU A 271 7.90 -13.77 3.58
N SER A 272 8.56 -13.62 4.74
CA SER A 272 9.36 -14.64 5.45
C SER A 272 8.68 -15.24 6.68
#